data_AF-X1JI56-F1
#
_entry.id   AF-X1JI56-F1
#
_cell.length_a   1.000
_cell.length_b   1.000
_cell.length_c   1.000
_cell.angle_alpha   90.00
_cell.angle_beta   90.00
_cell.angle_gamma   90.00
#
_symmetry.space_group_name_H-M   'P 1'
#
loop_
_entity.id
_entity.type
_entity.pdbx_description
1 polymer ?
#
loop_
_entity_poly.entity_id
_entity_poly.type
_entity_poly.pdbx_seq_one_letter_code
_entity_poly.pdbx_strand_id
1 'polypeptide(L)'
;HSEKIYLSEEQSKLINNVKADGGKIIAVGTTTVRALESATKDGEIKPFSGETDLFIKPNYRFKMVDGIITNFHLPCSTLFIMICAFANKKVVMNAYNLAIKKKYRFYSFGDAMLIL
;
A
#
# COMPACT_ATOMS: atom_id res chain seq x y z
N HIS A 1 -1.35 15.41 6.28
CA HIS A 1 -0.01 15.31 5.68
C HIS A 1 -0.19 14.98 4.20
N SER A 2 0.21 15.87 3.31
CA SER A 2 0.19 15.60 1.87
C SER A 2 1.54 15.03 1.42
N GLU A 3 1.51 14.14 0.43
CA GLU A 3 2.70 13.60 -0.22
C GLU A 3 2.76 14.10 -1.66
N LYS A 4 3.92 14.61 -2.08
CA LYS A 4 4.18 14.95 -3.49
C LYS A 4 4.50 13.68 -4.27
N ILE A 5 3.79 13.49 -5.36
CA ILE A 5 3.87 12.31 -6.22
C ILE A 5 4.20 12.77 -7.63
N TYR A 6 5.07 12.01 -8.27
CA TYR A 6 5.30 12.08 -9.69
C TYR A 6 5.24 10.67 -10.28
N LEU A 7 4.37 10.48 -11.26
CA LEU A 7 4.18 9.25 -12.03
C LEU A 7 4.20 9.62 -13.51
N SER A 8 5.21 9.12 -14.23
CA SER A 8 5.37 9.40 -15.66
C SER A 8 4.39 8.62 -16.52
N GLU A 9 4.23 9.03 -17.78
CA GLU A 9 3.41 8.31 -18.74
C GLU A 9 3.92 6.89 -19.02
N GLU A 10 5.24 6.72 -19.08
CA GLU A 10 5.87 5.41 -19.23
C GLU A 10 5.53 4.48 -18.05
N GLN A 11 5.64 4.98 -16.82
CA GLN A 11 5.30 4.22 -15.62
C GLN A 11 3.81 3.84 -15.59
N SER A 12 2.92 4.78 -15.96
CA SER A 12 1.49 4.51 -16.03
C SER A 12 1.17 3.43 -17.06
N LYS A 13 1.74 3.52 -18.26
CA LYS A 13 1.57 2.50 -19.32
C LYS A 13 2.06 1.13 -18.87
N LEU A 14 3.24 1.06 -18.25
CA LEU A 14 3.80 -0.19 -17.75
C LEU A 14 2.86 -0.86 -16.74
N ILE A 15 2.37 -0.09 -15.76
CA ILE A 15 1.47 -0.60 -14.72
C ILE A 15 0.14 -1.09 -15.32
N ASN A 16 -0.46 -0.31 -16.23
CA ASN A 16 -1.70 -0.70 -16.89
C ASN A 16 -1.53 -1.96 -17.74
N ASN A 17 -0.42 -2.08 -18.47
CA ASN A 17 -0.12 -3.27 -19.27
C ASN A 17 0.01 -4.52 -18.39
N VAL A 18 0.78 -4.43 -17.29
CA VAL A 18 0.90 -5.54 -16.34
C VAL A 18 -0.47 -5.94 -15.79
N LYS A 19 -1.35 -4.98 -15.48
CA LYS A 19 -2.71 -5.26 -15.00
C LYS A 19 -3.58 -5.90 -16.08
N ALA A 20 -3.50 -5.41 -17.32
CA ALA A 20 -4.24 -5.94 -18.46
C ALA A 20 -3.83 -7.38 -18.81
N ASP A 21 -2.55 -7.70 -18.62
CA ASP A 21 -2.00 -9.06 -18.81
C ASP A 21 -2.33 -10.01 -17.64
N GLY A 22 -3.12 -9.57 -16.65
CA GLY A 22 -3.48 -10.36 -15.47
C GLY A 22 -2.37 -10.46 -14.41
N GLY A 23 -1.32 -9.66 -14.54
CA GLY A 23 -0.25 -9.53 -13.56
C GLY A 23 -0.70 -8.83 -12.28
N LYS A 24 0.10 -9.00 -11.21
CA LYS A 24 -0.14 -8.37 -9.91
C LYS A 24 0.74 -7.14 -9.71
N ILE A 25 0.15 -6.07 -9.18
CA ILE A 25 0.87 -4.85 -8.79
C ILE A 25 1.17 -4.89 -7.29
N ILE A 26 2.44 -5.12 -6.94
CA ILE A 26 2.89 -5.15 -5.55
C ILE A 26 3.55 -3.82 -5.21
N ALA A 27 2.93 -3.03 -4.34
CA ALA A 27 3.46 -1.75 -3.90
C ALA A 27 4.51 -1.94 -2.80
N VAL A 28 5.68 -1.31 -2.97
CA VAL A 28 6.74 -1.28 -1.95
C VAL A 28 6.66 0.04 -1.20
N GLY A 29 6.23 -0.03 0.06
CA GLY A 29 6.04 1.14 0.92
C GLY A 29 4.63 1.73 0.84
N THR A 30 4.21 2.35 1.95
CA THR A 30 2.85 2.89 2.10
C THR A 30 2.61 4.15 1.28
N THR A 31 3.65 4.96 1.06
CA THR A 31 3.62 6.12 0.17
C THR A 31 3.36 5.69 -1.28
N THR A 32 3.98 4.59 -1.73
CA THR A 32 3.72 4.01 -3.06
C THR A 32 2.27 3.57 -3.21
N VAL A 33 1.68 2.94 -2.18
CA VAL A 33 0.25 2.59 -2.18
C VAL A 33 -0.62 3.82 -2.38
N ARG A 34 -0.40 4.88 -1.59
CA ARG A 34 -1.16 6.13 -1.70
C ARG A 34 -0.99 6.78 -3.07
N ALA A 35 0.23 6.75 -3.62
CA ALA A 35 0.52 7.28 -4.95
C ALA A 35 -0.27 6.57 -6.04
N LEU A 36 -0.19 5.24 -6.10
CA LEU A 36 -0.88 4.44 -7.11
C LEU A 36 -2.40 4.57 -6.98
N GLU A 37 -2.94 4.48 -5.77
CA GLU A 37 -4.38 4.57 -5.54
C GLU A 37 -4.95 5.97 -5.81
N SER A 38 -4.14 7.03 -5.64
CA SER A 38 -4.53 8.41 -5.97
C SER A 38 -4.49 8.68 -7.47
N ALA A 39 -3.50 8.11 -8.17
CA ALA A 39 -3.37 8.24 -9.63
C ALA A 39 -4.35 7.34 -10.41
N THR A 40 -5.02 6.40 -9.73
CA THR A 40 -5.94 5.44 -10.37
C THR A 40 -7.37 5.97 -10.42
N LYS A 41 -7.92 6.06 -11.63
CA LYS A 41 -9.31 6.42 -11.92
C LYS A 41 -9.94 5.35 -12.80
N ASP A 42 -11.14 4.91 -12.44
CA ASP A 42 -11.93 3.92 -13.21
C ASP A 42 -11.15 2.64 -13.58
N GLY A 43 -10.26 2.19 -12.70
CA GLY A 43 -9.46 0.97 -12.88
C GLY A 43 -8.18 1.14 -13.68
N GLU A 44 -7.90 2.34 -14.17
CA GLU A 44 -6.69 2.66 -14.96
C GLU A 44 -5.85 3.71 -14.24
N ILE A 45 -4.53 3.54 -14.24
CA ILE A 45 -3.62 4.56 -13.72
C ILE A 45 -3.30 5.58 -14.81
N LYS A 46 -3.34 6.87 -14.46
CA LYS A 46 -2.98 7.97 -15.37
C LYS A 46 -1.67 8.63 -14.92
N PRO A 47 -0.91 9.25 -15.85
CA PRO A 47 0.23 10.08 -15.48
C PRO A 47 -0.22 11.13 -14.46
N PHE A 48 0.56 11.33 -13.40
CA PHE A 48 0.15 12.17 -12.29
C PHE A 48 1.33 12.92 -11.72
N SER A 49 1.19 14.24 -11.59
CA SER A 49 2.14 15.09 -10.88
C SER A 49 1.37 16.02 -9.97
N GLY A 50 1.51 15.85 -8.67
CA GLY A 50 0.70 16.61 -7.71
C GLY A 50 0.87 16.10 -6.30
N GLU A 51 -0.06 16.51 -5.45
CA GLU A 51 -0.10 16.08 -4.06
C GLU A 51 -1.26 15.11 -3.82
N THR A 52 -1.07 14.16 -2.91
CA THR A 52 -2.17 13.37 -2.35
C THR A 52 -2.28 13.56 -0.85
N ASP A 53 -3.50 13.74 -0.39
CA ASP A 53 -3.92 13.63 1.00
C ASP A 53 -4.78 12.38 1.25
N LEU A 54 -4.81 11.45 0.27
CA LEU A 54 -5.64 10.24 0.32
C LEU A 54 -5.42 9.49 1.62
N PHE A 55 -6.48 9.37 2.40
CA PHE A 55 -6.50 8.66 3.67
C PHE A 55 -7.30 7.37 3.53
N ILE A 56 -6.57 6.26 3.47
CA ILE A 56 -7.13 4.92 3.30
C ILE A 56 -7.63 4.39 4.65
N LYS A 57 -8.94 4.18 4.74
CA LYS A 57 -9.67 3.69 5.92
C LYS A 57 -10.23 2.28 5.68
N PRO A 58 -10.68 1.56 6.72
CA PRO A 58 -11.43 0.32 6.53
C PRO A 58 -12.59 0.50 5.53
N ASN A 59 -12.86 -0.54 4.74
CA ASN A 59 -13.79 -0.55 3.59
C ASN A 59 -13.33 0.23 2.35
N TYR A 60 -12.11 0.75 2.33
CA TYR A 60 -11.51 1.25 1.09
C TYR A 60 -11.32 0.10 0.09
N ARG A 61 -11.79 0.29 -1.15
CA ARG A 61 -11.57 -0.65 -2.25
C ARG A 61 -10.31 -0.25 -3.00
N PHE A 62 -9.24 -1.03 -2.81
CA PHE A 62 -8.01 -0.88 -3.59
C PHE A 62 -8.30 -1.15 -5.06
N LYS A 63 -7.84 -0.25 -5.92
CA LYS A 63 -8.14 -0.25 -7.35
C LYS A 63 -6.99 -0.82 -8.16
N MET A 64 -5.77 -0.51 -7.76
CA MET A 64 -4.57 -0.85 -8.53
C MET A 64 -3.69 -1.85 -7.80
N VAL A 65 -3.48 -1.64 -6.50
CA VAL A 65 -2.54 -2.44 -5.69
C VAL A 65 -3.14 -3.79 -5.30
N ASP A 66 -2.43 -4.87 -5.62
CA ASP A 66 -2.79 -6.27 -5.29
C ASP A 66 -1.99 -6.84 -4.12
N GLY A 67 -0.87 -6.21 -3.77
CA GLY A 67 -0.01 -6.65 -2.68
C GLY A 67 0.80 -5.49 -2.11
N ILE A 68 1.24 -5.61 -0.86
CA ILE A 68 2.01 -4.56 -0.18
C ILE A 68 3.23 -5.18 0.49
N ILE A 69 4.40 -4.58 0.24
CA ILE A 69 5.60 -4.77 1.06
C ILE A 69 5.75 -3.53 1.95
N THR A 70 5.78 -3.72 3.26
CA THR A 70 5.92 -2.61 4.22
C THR A 70 6.56 -3.06 5.52
N ASN A 71 6.94 -2.12 6.38
CA ASN A 71 7.45 -2.41 7.71
C ASN A 71 6.31 -2.75 8.69
N PHE A 72 6.67 -3.22 9.89
CA PHE A 72 5.74 -3.28 11.01
C PHE A 72 5.53 -1.89 11.63
N HIS A 73 4.29 -1.41 11.61
CA HIS A 73 3.89 -0.08 12.06
C HIS A 73 3.36 -0.10 13.49
N LEU A 74 3.40 1.03 14.19
CA LEU A 74 2.80 1.11 15.51
C LEU A 74 1.29 0.84 15.48
N PRO A 75 0.73 0.07 16.45
CA PRO A 75 -0.71 0.01 16.66
C PRO A 75 -1.29 1.43 16.79
N CYS A 76 -2.49 1.62 16.24
CA CYS A 76 -3.19 2.92 16.20
C CYS A 76 -2.54 4.01 15.33
N SER A 77 -1.47 3.73 14.57
CA SER A 77 -0.96 4.65 13.54
C SER A 77 -1.84 4.66 12.28
N THR A 78 -1.77 5.75 11.51
CA THR A 78 -2.45 5.86 10.20
C THR A 78 -1.99 4.78 9.22
N LEU A 79 -0.70 4.43 9.23
CA LEU A 79 -0.15 3.35 8.41
C LEU A 79 -0.71 1.99 8.83
N PHE A 80 -0.83 1.73 10.13
CA PHE A 80 -1.46 0.53 10.64
C PHE A 80 -2.93 0.42 10.21
N ILE A 81 -3.68 1.54 10.21
CA ILE A 81 -5.06 1.59 9.73
C ILE A 81 -5.13 1.22 8.24
N MET A 82 -4.24 1.74 7.41
CA MET A 82 -4.17 1.42 5.98
C MET A 82 -3.90 -0.07 5.74
N ILE A 83 -2.97 -0.66 6.49
CA ILE A 83 -2.69 -2.10 6.40
C ILE A 83 -3.88 -2.95 6.87
N CYS A 84 -4.60 -2.51 7.90
CA CYS A 84 -5.86 -3.15 8.30
C CYS A 84 -6.95 -3.03 7.25
N ALA A 85 -7.00 -1.93 6.50
CA ALA A 85 -7.93 -1.75 5.38
C ALA A 85 -7.61 -2.71 4.24
N PHE A 86 -6.33 -2.98 4.00
CA PHE A 86 -5.87 -3.90 2.96
C PHE A 86 -6.12 -5.38 3.32
N ALA A 87 -5.70 -5.81 4.52
CA ALA A 87 -5.59 -7.24 4.85
C ALA A 87 -6.59 -7.73 5.90
N ASN A 88 -7.57 -6.92 6.29
CA ASN A 88 -8.46 -7.12 7.44
C ASN A 88 -7.76 -7.02 8.81
N LYS A 89 -8.34 -6.23 9.73
CA LYS A 89 -7.79 -5.98 11.07
C LYS A 89 -7.49 -7.26 11.87
N LYS A 90 -8.35 -8.28 11.81
CA LYS A 90 -8.17 -9.52 12.58
C LYS A 90 -6.92 -10.29 12.13
N VAL A 91 -6.72 -10.38 10.81
CA VAL A 91 -5.56 -11.05 10.22
C VAL A 91 -4.28 -10.29 10.56
N VAL A 92 -4.29 -8.96 10.41
CA VAL A 92 -3.14 -8.11 10.75
C VAL A 92 -2.77 -8.24 12.24
N MET A 93 -3.74 -8.16 13.15
CA MET A 93 -3.47 -8.30 14.58
C MET A 93 -2.88 -9.67 14.94
N ASN A 94 -3.37 -10.75 14.32
CA ASN A 94 -2.81 -12.08 14.51
C ASN A 94 -1.35 -12.17 14.03
N ALA A 95 -1.05 -11.60 12.87
CA ALA A 95 0.32 -11.54 12.34
C ALA A 95 1.24 -10.73 13.26
N TYR A 96 0.77 -9.61 13.80
CA TYR A 96 1.53 -8.77 14.73
C TYR A 96 1.82 -9.49 16.05
N ASN A 97 0.84 -10.17 16.63
CA ASN A 97 1.03 -10.97 17.83
C ASN A 97 2.09 -12.08 17.61
N LEU A 98 2.07 -12.72 16.44
CA LEU A 98 3.08 -13.71 16.07
C LEU A 98 4.46 -13.08 15.91
N ALA A 99 4.56 -11.92 15.26
CA ALA A 99 5.80 -11.18 15.07
C ALA A 99 6.43 -10.80 16.42
N ILE A 100 5.62 -10.32 17.38
CA ILE A 100 6.08 -10.04 18.75
C ILE A 100 6.58 -11.32 19.43
N LYS A 101 5.81 -12.41 19.37
CA LYS A 101 6.22 -13.71 19.96
C LYS A 101 7.53 -14.23 19.37
N LYS A 102 7.76 -13.99 18.08
CA LYS A 102 8.98 -14.37 17.35
C LYS A 102 10.09 -13.32 17.43
N LYS A 103 9.92 -12.25 18.21
CA LYS A 103 10.91 -11.17 18.39
C LYS A 103 11.33 -10.48 17.08
N TYR A 104 10.38 -10.30 16.16
CA TYR A 104 10.61 -9.46 14.99
C TYR A 104 10.91 -8.03 15.44
N ARG A 105 11.73 -7.34 14.64
CA ARG A 105 12.07 -5.93 14.82
C ARG A 105 11.02 -5.08 14.13
N PHE A 106 10.55 -4.03 14.80
CA PHE A 106 9.49 -3.14 14.30
C PHE A 106 10.09 -1.81 13.82
N TYR A 107 9.27 -0.94 13.22
CA TYR A 107 9.61 0.41 12.77
C TYR A 107 10.51 0.49 11.53
N SER A 108 11.09 1.67 11.29
CA SER A 108 11.79 2.07 10.06
C SER A 108 12.95 1.16 9.69
N PHE A 109 13.68 0.64 10.68
CA PHE A 109 14.86 -0.23 10.49
C PHE A 109 14.61 -1.67 10.94
N GLY A 110 13.33 -2.01 11.15
CA GLY A 110 12.90 -3.33 11.55
C GLY A 110 12.84 -4.32 10.39
N ASP A 111 12.08 -5.37 10.60
CA ASP A 111 11.74 -6.36 9.60
C ASP A 111 10.55 -5.88 8.74
N ALA A 112 10.32 -6.57 7.63
CA ALA A 112 9.25 -6.27 6.68
C ALA A 112 8.14 -7.33 6.71
N MET A 113 6.98 -6.94 6.19
CA MET A 113 5.82 -7.76 5.94
C MET A 113 5.46 -7.67 4.46
N LEU A 114 5.19 -8.81 3.85
CA LEU A 114 4.56 -8.94 2.54
C LEU A 114 3.12 -9.39 2.74
N ILE A 115 2.18 -8.69 2.09
CA ILE A 115 0.76 -9.04 2.06
C ILE A 115 0.36 -9.28 0.60
N LEU A 116 -0.35 -10.38 0.35
CA LEU A 116 -0.72 -10.90 -0.97
C LEU A 116 -2.20 -11.25 -1.07
#